data_AF-A0A495L861-F1
#
_entry.id   AF-A0A495L861-F1
#
_cell.length_a   1.000
_cell.length_b   1.000
_cell.length_c   1.000
_cell.angle_alpha   90.00
_cell.angle_beta   90.00
_cell.angle_gamma   90.00
#
_symmetry.space_group_name_H-M   'P 1'
#
loop_
_entity.id
_entity.type
_entity.pdbx_description
1 polymer ?
#
loop_
_entity_poly.entity_id
_entity_poly.type
_entity_poly.pdbx_seq_one_letter_code
_entity_poly.pdbx_strand_id
1 'polypeptide(L)' 'MQPSPRDREPIQKPWIWIVLGVIILASVPWYWPPGTVHPLVLGIPVWALVAAVGSVVLCGYLSWVCATQWGDDGEEE' A
#
# COMPACT_ATOMS: atom_id res chain seq x y z
N MET A 1 34.29 -14.05 1.10
CA MET A 1 33.67 -12.81 0.62
C MET A 1 32.23 -12.82 1.15
N GLN A 2 31.93 -12.11 2.24
CA GLN A 2 30.55 -11.97 2.71
C GLN A 2 29.80 -11.09 1.70
N PRO A 3 28.60 -11.47 1.21
CA PRO A 3 27.81 -10.60 0.34
C PRO A 3 27.46 -9.32 1.11
N SER A 4 27.62 -8.17 0.46
CA SER A 4 27.32 -6.87 1.08
C SER A 4 25.82 -6.76 1.35
N PRO A 5 25.38 -6.13 2.45
CA PRO A 5 23.96 -6.06 2.86
C PRO A 5 23.05 -5.31 1.86
N ARG A 6 23.62 -4.72 0.80
CA ARG A 6 22.88 -3.99 -0.24
C ARG A 6 22.00 -4.88 -1.11
N ASP A 7 22.17 -6.20 -1.15
CA ASP A 7 21.39 -7.06 -2.06
C ASP A 7 20.00 -7.45 -1.49
N ARG A 8 19.64 -7.00 -0.28
CA ARG A 8 18.47 -7.47 0.48
C ARG A 8 17.47 -6.39 0.89
N GLU A 9 17.52 -5.20 0.27
CA GLU A 9 16.59 -4.12 0.63
C GLU A 9 15.30 -4.17 -0.23
N PRO A 10 14.10 -4.16 0.39
CA PRO A 10 12.83 -4.18 -0.34
C PRO A 10 12.71 -3.02 -1.33
N ILE A 11 13.36 -1.91 -1.05
CA ILE A 11 13.30 -0.69 -1.88
C ILE A 11 13.84 -0.90 -3.30
N GLN A 12 14.65 -1.95 -3.52
CA GLN A 12 15.24 -2.28 -4.81
C GLN A 12 14.34 -3.16 -5.69
N LYS A 13 13.22 -3.68 -5.15
CA LYS A 13 12.27 -4.49 -5.92
C LYS A 13 11.24 -3.57 -6.59
N PRO A 14 11.31 -3.34 -7.92
CA PRO A 14 10.44 -2.37 -8.59
C PRO A 14 8.95 -2.75 -8.53
N TRP A 15 8.63 -4.03 -8.40
CA TRP A 15 7.25 -4.50 -8.22
C TRP A 15 6.59 -3.94 -6.94
N ILE A 16 7.35 -3.74 -5.86
CA ILE A 16 6.82 -3.19 -4.60
C ILE A 16 6.30 -1.76 -4.80
N TRP A 17 7.00 -0.98 -5.62
CA TRP A 17 6.59 0.38 -5.98
C TRP A 17 5.38 0.41 -6.91
N ILE A 18 5.24 -0.57 -7.81
CA ILE A 18 4.06 -0.70 -8.68
C ILE A 18 2.82 -0.95 -7.82
N VAL A 19 2.87 -1.93 -6.91
CA VAL A 19 1.75 -2.24 -6.03
C VAL A 19 1.42 -1.06 -5.11
N LEU A 20 2.44 -0.38 -4.56
CA LEU A 20 2.26 0.83 -3.77
C LEU A 20 1.54 1.93 -4.57
N GLY A 21 1.96 2.18 -5.81
CA GLY A 21 1.34 3.14 -6.70
C GLY A 21 -0.12 2.80 -6.99
N VAL A 22 -0.44 1.52 -7.21
CA VAL A 22 -1.82 1.04 -7.42
C VAL A 22 -2.67 1.24 -6.18
N ILE A 23 -2.16 0.94 -4.97
CA ILE A 23 -2.88 1.15 -3.71
C ILE A 23 -3.22 2.63 -3.53
N ILE A 24 -2.25 3.52 -3.75
CA ILE A 24 -2.45 4.97 -3.64
C ILE A 24 -3.48 5.46 -4.68
N LEU A 25 -3.32 5.01 -5.93
CA LEU A 25 -4.22 5.36 -7.03
C LEU A 25 -5.66 4.90 -6.77
N ALA A 26 -5.83 3.70 -6.20
CA ALA A 26 -7.14 3.17 -5.84
C ALA A 26 -7.75 3.89 -4.63
N SER A 27 -6.92 4.33 -3.68
CA SER A 27 -7.35 4.99 -2.45
C SER A 27 -7.89 6.41 -2.67
N VAL A 28 -7.39 7.10 -3.71
CA VAL A 28 -7.79 8.47 -4.02
C VAL A 28 -8.65 8.49 -5.29
N PRO A 29 -9.96 8.73 -5.18
CA PRO A 29 -10.88 8.72 -6.32
C PRO A 29 -10.81 10.01 -7.15
N TRP A 30 -9.62 10.44 -7.58
CA TRP A 30 -9.46 11.60 -8.47
C TRP A 30 -10.11 11.41 -9.85
N TYR A 31 -10.45 10.17 -10.17
CA TYR A 31 -10.93 9.72 -11.48
C TYR A 31 -12.45 9.59 -11.47
N TRP A 32 -13.07 9.81 -10.32
CA TRP A 32 -14.52 9.73 -10.20
C TRP A 32 -15.16 10.96 -10.85
N PRO A 33 -16.26 10.77 -11.61
CA PRO A 33 -17.01 11.88 -12.17
C PRO A 33 -17.45 12.83 -11.04
N PRO A 34 -17.48 14.15 -11.27
CA PRO A 34 -17.85 15.13 -10.25
C PRO A 34 -19.25 14.92 -9.64
N GLY A 35 -20.14 14.18 -10.31
CA GLY A 35 -21.44 13.75 -9.75
C GLY A 35 -21.37 12.66 -8.67
N THR A 36 -20.23 11.98 -8.51
CA THR A 36 -20.03 10.84 -7.59
C THR A 36 -19.50 11.28 -6.22
N VAL A 37 -19.36 12.60 -6.00
CA VAL A 37 -18.93 13.17 -4.72
C VAL A 37 -20.10 13.31 -3.73
N HIS A 38 -21.33 13.31 -4.24
CA HIS A 38 -22.57 13.46 -3.46
C HIS A 38 -23.22 12.22 -2.83
N PRO A 39 -22.89 10.95 -3.16
CA PRO A 39 -23.48 9.83 -2.43
C PRO A 39 -22.89 9.83 -1.01
N LEU A 40 -23.71 10.24 -0.05
CA LEU A 40 -23.44 10.10 1.37
C LEU A 40 -23.99 8.75 1.81
N VAL A 41 -23.11 7.88 2.29
CA VAL A 41 -23.49 6.66 3.01
C VAL A 41 -23.44 7.01 4.50
N LEU A 42 -24.58 6.96 5.19
CA LEU A 42 -24.70 7.29 6.62
C LEU A 42 -24.18 8.70 6.99
N GLY A 43 -24.19 9.65 6.06
CA GLY A 43 -23.66 11.00 6.27
C GLY A 43 -22.17 11.18 5.92
N ILE A 44 -21.48 10.09 5.58
CA ILE A 44 -20.06 10.10 5.17
C ILE A 44 -19.99 9.96 3.65
N PRO A 45 -19.20 10.79 2.96
CA PRO A 45 -19.06 10.64 1.53
C PRO A 45 -18.31 9.34 1.20
N VAL A 46 -18.77 8.60 0.19
CA VAL A 46 -18.21 7.28 -0.18
C VAL A 46 -16.71 7.33 -0.41
N TRP A 47 -16.21 8.41 -1.01
CA TRP A 47 -14.77 8.58 -1.26
C TRP A 47 -13.94 8.56 0.03
N ALA A 48 -14.48 9.05 1.15
CA ALA A 48 -13.79 9.03 2.44
C ALA A 48 -13.71 7.60 3.01
N LEU A 49 -14.74 6.77 2.81
CA LEU A 49 -14.71 5.36 3.19
C LEU A 49 -13.68 4.59 2.34
N VAL A 50 -13.64 4.85 1.03
CA VAL A 50 -12.65 4.26 0.13
C VAL A 50 -11.23 4.65 0.54
N ALA A 51 -11.00 5.93 0.86
CA ALA A 51 -9.69 6.41 1.33
C ALA A 51 -9.30 5.80 2.70
N ALA A 52 -10.26 5.61 3.60
CA ALA A 52 -10.03 4.98 4.90
C ALA A 52 -9.63 3.50 4.74
N VAL A 53 -10.39 2.74 3.94
CA VAL A 53 -10.04 1.34 3.61
C VAL A 53 -8.69 1.27 2.90
N GLY A 54 -8.44 2.18 1.95
CA GLY A 54 -7.18 2.31 1.25
C GLY A 54 -5.99 2.52 2.19
N SER A 55 -6.17 3.33 3.24
CA SER A 55 -5.15 3.58 4.26
C SER A 55 -4.86 2.33 5.10
N VAL A 56 -5.88 1.56 5.47
CA VAL A 56 -5.70 0.27 6.18
C VAL A 56 -4.95 -0.73 5.30
N VAL A 57 -5.33 -0.83 4.02
CA VAL A 57 -4.64 -1.68 3.03
C VAL A 57 -3.19 -1.24 2.87
N LEU A 58 -2.93 0.06 2.76
CA LEU A 58 -1.59 0.62 2.64
C LEU A 58 -0.72 0.29 3.86
N CYS A 59 -1.24 0.48 5.07
CA CYS A 59 -0.54 0.12 6.29
C CYS A 59 -0.23 -1.39 6.33
N GLY A 60 -1.21 -2.25 6.05
CA GLY A 60 -1.01 -3.69 6.02
C GLY A 60 0.02 -4.12 4.96
N TYR A 61 -0.04 -3.51 3.78
CA TYR A 61 0.94 -3.75 2.71
C TYR A 61 2.35 -3.35 3.12
N LEU A 62 2.53 -2.16 3.70
CA LEU A 62 3.83 -1.70 4.18
C LEU A 62 4.36 -2.59 5.31
N SER A 63 3.51 -2.96 6.28
CA SER A 63 3.87 -3.90 7.34
C SER A 63 4.31 -5.26 6.77
N TRP A 64 3.59 -5.80 5.78
CA TRP A 64 3.94 -7.05 5.10
C TRP A 64 5.26 -6.94 4.33
N VAL A 65 5.49 -5.85 3.60
CA VAL A 65 6.74 -5.58 2.90
C VAL A 65 7.90 -5.50 3.89
N CYS A 66 7.75 -4.78 4.99
CA CYS A 66 8.77 -4.71 6.03
C CYS A 66 9.04 -6.08 6.66
N ALA A 67 8.01 -6.91 6.87
CA ALA A 67 8.17 -8.22 7.51
C ALA A 67 8.76 -9.30 6.60
N THR A 68 8.39 -9.33 5.31
CA THR A 68 8.81 -10.42 4.38
C THR A 68 9.91 -10.04 3.42
N GLN A 69 10.09 -8.74 3.15
CA GLN A 69 11.02 -8.29 2.10
C GLN A 69 12.24 -7.58 2.67
N TRP A 70 12.26 -7.26 3.97
CA TRP A 70 13.46 -6.79 4.67
C TRP A 70 14.28 -7.99 5.10
N GLY A 71 15.53 -8.07 4.63
CA GLY A 71 16.57 -9.06 4.97
C GLY A 71 16.12 -10.23 5.85
N ASP A 72 15.80 -11.33 5.20
CA ASP A 72 15.47 -12.61 5.83
C ASP A 72 16.67 -13.13 6.64
N ASP A 73 16.69 -12.79 7.93
CA ASP A 73 17.31 -13.53 9.04
C ASP A 73 16.22 -13.82 10.10
N GLY A 74 14.97 -13.98 9.67
CA GLY A 74 13.83 -14.34 10.50
C GLY A 74 13.53 -15.81 10.34
N GLU A 75 14.33 -16.64 11.02
CA GLU A 75 14.04 -18.05 11.28
C GLU A 75 12.58 -18.20 11.76
N GLU A 76 11.69 -18.70 10.90
CA GLU A 76 10.43 -19.31 11.33
C GLU A 76 10.54 -20.82 11.05
N GLU A 77 10.88 -21.56 12.13
CA GLU A 77 10.86 -23.03 12.37
C GLU A 77 11.47 -24.00 11.34
#